data_AF-A0A7S4P189-F1
#
_entry.id   AF-A0A7S4P189-F1
#
_cell.length_a   1.000
_cell.length_b   1.000
_cell.length_c   1.000
_cell.angle_alpha   90.00
_cell.angle_beta   90.00
_cell.angle_gamma   90.00
#
_symmetry.space_group_name_H-M   'P 1'
#
loop_
_entity.id
_entity.type
_entity.pdbx_description
1 polymer ?
#
loop_
_entity_poly.entity_id
_entity_poly.type
_entity_poly.pdbx_seq_one_letter_code
_entity_poly.pdbx_strand_id
1 'polypeptide(L)'
;REQREREEEREREGLGGRRDCRCYMEKMRNKLCYTTSPTLTALHLLTSIVLVKQLGMALTQKNVCDNLIYFLSTNLKENFKNYQEGSMLFLAEFWRSPEEIVQSSAQELFLLCCRQITNEKRAVYVRAWIQRLRTRGSDESKITAALVLGTIAIEFPSTFLSTQTSSPVTPLFSSPNPSFSVSPSSSLSSPFPPPPPSPSGMMTKSLDIPTSSEPDVRLVCRELVKLINSNTVSLQMTALDLLGKGYKKIWRGHIGDFQGFIFKCFQLWQQGNNNNHISQAAKTALLSFAHSSPRDVTHVLTDLLLSEDMLNMQECTSALLFIRTLMEECTYRLVSEIDTIATAVVHYLEPASAEAKRALNELVQRYPMVSFHQGSQMLAVGTTEGTISVYDLKQAQRIHLLDPKENEGSDDDSPTSPRRESYPKRKTGPTAPLGITAVAFNSQGQFIAAYSHTESEIWFWQLQSMSFFGFSLRPQIHCSFTVPRAKFSSLDDVLVLWTSPRSVELRYGKNVEPKLFTI
;
A
#
# COMPACT_ATOMS: atom_id res chain seq x y z
N ARG A 1 -0.49 -28.29 75.88
CA ARG A 1 -1.24 -27.47 74.91
C ARG A 1 -0.49 -26.16 74.66
N GLU A 2 -0.20 -25.37 75.70
CA GLU A 2 0.65 -24.17 75.60
C GLU A 2 2.04 -24.42 75.00
N GLN A 3 2.69 -25.56 75.29
CA GLN A 3 3.97 -25.90 74.68
C GLN A 3 3.85 -26.14 73.17
N ARG A 4 2.75 -26.74 72.71
CA ARG A 4 2.46 -26.93 71.28
C ARG A 4 2.15 -25.61 70.60
N GLU A 5 1.38 -24.74 71.26
CA GLU A 5 1.06 -23.41 70.74
C GLU A 5 2.33 -22.53 70.63
N ARG A 6 3.27 -22.63 71.58
CA ARG A 6 4.57 -21.94 71.50
C ARG A 6 5.50 -22.53 70.43
N GLU A 7 5.41 -23.82 70.14
CA GLU A 7 6.17 -24.45 69.05
C GLU A 7 5.61 -24.06 67.68
N GLU A 8 4.28 -24.04 67.54
CA GLU A 8 3.60 -23.59 66.31
C GLU A 8 3.81 -22.09 66.04
N GLU A 9 3.89 -21.26 67.09
CA GLU A 9 4.19 -19.83 66.97
C GLU A 9 5.66 -19.58 66.56
N ARG A 10 6.61 -20.35 67.10
CA ARG A 10 8.02 -20.34 66.65
C ARG A 10 8.20 -20.83 65.21
N GLU A 11 7.43 -21.82 64.77
CA GLU A 11 7.46 -22.27 63.36
C GLU A 11 6.84 -21.23 62.41
N ARG A 12 5.80 -20.51 62.83
CA ARG A 12 5.23 -19.40 62.04
C ARG A 12 6.19 -18.21 61.91
N GLU A 13 6.91 -17.87 62.96
CA GLU A 13 7.92 -16.80 62.93
C GLU A 13 9.18 -17.21 62.14
N GLY A 14 9.62 -18.47 62.22
CA GLY A 14 10.74 -19.00 61.44
C GLY A 14 10.49 -19.09 59.92
N LEU A 15 9.22 -19.18 59.49
CA LEU A 15 8.83 -19.22 58.08
C LEU A 15 8.62 -17.83 57.45
N GLY A 16 8.69 -16.74 58.24
CA GLY A 16 8.65 -15.36 57.75
C GLY A 16 9.86 -14.99 56.89
N GLY A 17 11.07 -15.43 57.27
CA GLY A 17 12.32 -15.08 56.56
C GLY A 17 12.53 -15.77 55.21
N ARG A 18 11.85 -16.90 54.92
CA ARG A 18 11.98 -17.62 53.64
C ARG A 18 11.16 -17.01 52.50
N ARG A 19 10.09 -16.25 52.80
CA ARG A 19 9.32 -15.51 51.79
C ARG A 19 10.08 -14.28 51.29
N ASP A 20 10.85 -13.63 52.15
CA ASP A 20 11.69 -12.49 51.79
C ASP A 20 12.88 -12.89 50.92
N CYS A 21 13.55 -14.02 51.18
CA CYS A 21 14.64 -14.48 50.31
C CYS A 21 14.16 -14.81 48.89
N ARG A 22 12.95 -15.35 48.70
CA ARG A 22 12.41 -15.62 47.36
C ARG A 22 12.07 -14.31 46.63
N CYS A 23 11.38 -13.38 47.28
CA CYS A 23 11.09 -12.06 46.71
C CYS A 23 12.37 -11.26 46.44
N TYR A 24 13.38 -11.37 47.30
CA TYR A 24 14.68 -10.69 47.14
C TYR A 24 15.52 -11.31 46.02
N MET A 25 15.57 -12.65 45.91
CA MET A 25 16.25 -13.34 44.82
C MET A 25 15.54 -13.12 43.48
N GLU A 26 14.22 -12.98 43.48
CA GLU A 26 13.43 -12.65 42.28
C GLU A 26 13.60 -11.17 41.87
N LYS A 27 13.67 -10.25 42.84
CA LYS A 27 14.06 -8.85 42.60
C LYS A 27 15.51 -8.72 42.12
N MET A 28 16.45 -9.49 42.68
CA MET A 28 17.86 -9.53 42.26
C MET A 28 18.01 -10.14 40.87
N ARG A 29 17.32 -11.24 40.59
CA ARG A 29 17.33 -11.90 39.27
C ARG A 29 16.75 -10.97 38.20
N ASN A 30 15.62 -10.33 38.47
CA ASN A 30 15.03 -9.37 37.54
C ASN A 30 15.93 -8.14 37.33
N LYS A 31 16.58 -7.65 38.39
CA LYS A 31 17.52 -6.53 38.29
C LYS A 31 18.76 -6.89 37.47
N LEU A 32 19.32 -8.09 37.65
CA LEU A 32 20.47 -8.54 36.86
C LEU A 32 20.13 -8.61 35.37
N CYS A 33 18.95 -9.09 35.02
CA CYS A 33 18.66 -9.40 33.62
C CYS A 33 18.59 -8.18 32.71
N TYR A 34 18.18 -7.02 33.24
CA TYR A 34 18.09 -5.76 32.50
C TYR A 34 19.36 -4.91 32.53
N THR A 35 20.33 -5.23 33.41
CA THR A 35 21.58 -4.44 33.54
C THR A 35 22.82 -5.20 33.09
N THR A 36 22.74 -6.53 32.92
CA THR A 36 23.91 -7.37 32.62
C THR A 36 24.30 -7.36 31.16
N SER A 37 23.35 -7.58 30.23
CA SER A 37 23.65 -7.56 28.80
C SER A 37 22.42 -7.22 27.95
N PRO A 38 22.63 -6.61 26.76
CA PRO A 38 21.56 -6.36 25.78
C PRO A 38 20.80 -7.62 25.37
N THR A 39 21.50 -8.74 25.20
CA THR A 39 20.89 -10.02 24.79
C THR A 39 20.00 -10.59 25.89
N LEU A 40 20.46 -10.58 27.14
CA LEU A 40 19.66 -11.06 28.27
C LEU A 40 18.42 -10.19 28.49
N THR A 41 18.58 -8.87 28.33
CA THR A 41 17.47 -7.92 28.37
C THR A 41 16.44 -8.22 27.28
N ALA A 42 16.87 -8.40 26.02
CA ALA A 42 15.98 -8.73 24.91
C ALA A 42 15.26 -10.07 25.12
N LEU A 43 15.97 -11.10 25.57
CA LEU A 43 15.39 -12.40 25.89
C LEU A 43 14.31 -12.27 26.97
N HIS A 44 14.61 -11.58 28.07
CA HIS A 44 13.63 -11.40 29.15
C HIS A 44 12.42 -10.59 28.71
N LEU A 45 12.60 -9.48 27.98
CA LEU A 45 11.48 -8.71 27.44
C LEU A 45 10.61 -9.56 26.50
N LEU A 46 11.23 -10.33 25.60
CA LEU A 46 10.52 -11.20 24.68
C LEU A 46 9.72 -12.27 25.42
N THR A 47 10.34 -12.96 26.37
CA THR A 47 9.64 -13.97 27.20
C THR A 47 8.50 -13.34 27.99
N SER A 48 8.71 -12.18 28.63
CA SER A 48 7.66 -11.49 29.38
C SER A 48 6.49 -11.09 28.49
N ILE A 49 6.72 -10.53 27.31
CA ILE A 49 5.63 -10.12 26.40
C ILE A 49 4.89 -11.33 25.85
N VAL A 50 5.59 -12.40 25.45
CA VAL A 50 4.96 -13.64 24.98
C VAL A 50 4.06 -14.23 26.06
N LEU A 51 4.54 -14.30 27.31
CA LEU A 51 3.74 -14.76 28.44
C LEU A 51 2.51 -13.87 28.68
N VAL A 52 2.67 -12.55 28.65
CA VAL A 52 1.56 -11.59 28.82
C VAL A 52 0.51 -11.76 27.72
N LYS A 53 0.94 -11.90 26.45
CA LYS A 53 0.00 -12.14 25.33
C LYS A 53 -0.73 -13.48 25.48
N GLN A 54 -0.03 -14.55 25.84
CA GLN A 54 -0.64 -15.85 26.10
C GLN A 54 -1.66 -15.80 27.24
N LEU A 55 -1.32 -15.14 28.34
CA LEU A 55 -2.26 -14.91 29.46
C LEU A 55 -3.45 -14.06 29.05
N GLY A 56 -3.25 -13.03 28.23
CA GLY A 56 -4.33 -12.18 27.72
C GLY A 56 -5.35 -12.92 26.88
N MET A 57 -4.89 -13.84 26.02
CA MET A 57 -5.77 -14.73 25.27
C MET A 57 -6.56 -15.68 26.19
N ALA A 58 -5.94 -16.17 27.27
CA ALA A 58 -6.58 -17.09 28.21
C ALA A 58 -7.58 -16.41 29.16
N LEU A 59 -7.28 -15.20 29.62
CA LEU A 59 -8.05 -14.50 30.68
C LEU A 59 -9.06 -13.50 30.12
N THR A 60 -9.11 -13.26 28.81
CA THR A 60 -9.97 -12.26 28.14
C THR A 60 -9.79 -10.81 28.62
N GLN A 61 -8.76 -10.52 29.42
CA GLN A 61 -8.45 -9.18 29.94
C GLN A 61 -7.45 -8.43 29.04
N LYS A 62 -7.89 -8.07 27.84
CA LYS A 62 -7.03 -7.42 26.84
C LYS A 62 -6.38 -6.12 27.36
N ASN A 63 -7.15 -5.26 28.01
CA ASN A 63 -6.67 -3.95 28.50
C ASN A 63 -5.52 -4.07 29.53
N VAL A 64 -5.57 -5.08 30.41
CA VAL A 64 -4.51 -5.30 31.41
C VAL A 64 -3.22 -5.74 30.73
N CYS A 65 -3.33 -6.62 29.74
CA CYS A 65 -2.19 -7.11 28.98
C CYS A 65 -1.54 -6.00 28.15
N ASP A 66 -2.34 -5.15 27.51
CA ASP A 66 -1.85 -3.99 26.76
C ASP A 66 -1.10 -3.00 27.68
N ASN A 67 -1.63 -2.73 28.87
CA ASN A 67 -0.94 -1.90 29.87
C ASN A 67 0.38 -2.51 30.36
N LEU A 68 0.43 -3.84 30.55
CA LEU A 68 1.64 -4.55 30.94
C LEU A 68 2.69 -4.51 29.81
N ILE A 69 2.29 -4.73 28.57
CA ILE A 69 3.18 -4.63 27.40
C ILE A 69 3.74 -3.21 27.28
N TYR A 70 2.89 -2.19 27.44
CA TYR A 70 3.33 -0.79 27.44
C TYR A 70 4.33 -0.50 28.56
N PHE A 71 4.04 -0.95 29.79
CA PHE A 71 4.95 -0.79 30.93
C PHE A 71 6.30 -1.47 30.68
N LEU A 72 6.31 -2.72 30.21
CA LEU A 72 7.53 -3.49 29.93
C LEU A 72 8.38 -2.86 28.83
N SER A 73 7.75 -2.22 27.84
CA SER A 73 8.46 -1.66 26.68
C SER A 73 8.93 -0.21 26.86
N THR A 74 8.20 0.59 27.64
CA THR A 74 8.44 2.04 27.74
C THR A 74 8.97 2.45 29.12
N ASN A 75 8.30 2.03 30.18
CA ASN A 75 8.57 2.51 31.54
C ASN A 75 9.70 1.75 32.25
N LEU A 76 10.08 0.58 31.73
CA LEU A 76 11.07 -0.26 32.38
C LEU A 76 12.45 0.43 32.45
N LYS A 77 12.81 1.20 31.42
CA LYS A 77 14.09 1.94 31.35
C LYS A 77 14.26 2.95 32.49
N GLU A 78 13.19 3.59 32.93
CA GLU A 78 13.22 4.61 34.00
C GLU A 78 13.44 4.00 35.39
N ASN A 79 13.09 2.72 35.56
CA ASN A 79 13.10 2.04 36.85
C ASN A 79 14.46 1.38 37.19
N PHE A 80 15.38 1.25 36.24
CA PHE A 80 16.66 0.57 36.44
C PHE A 80 17.86 1.48 36.18
N LYS A 81 18.68 1.71 37.21
CA LYS A 81 20.00 2.33 37.06
C LYS A 81 20.88 1.40 36.22
N ASN A 82 21.46 1.91 35.14
CA ASN A 82 22.26 1.16 34.15
C ASN A 82 21.46 0.15 33.31
N TYR A 83 20.20 0.47 33.00
CA TYR A 83 19.39 -0.29 32.05
C TYR A 83 20.13 -0.47 30.71
N GLN A 84 20.25 -1.70 30.25
CA GLN A 84 20.77 -2.06 28.94
C GLN A 84 19.59 -2.18 27.96
N GLU A 85 19.70 -1.53 26.80
CA GLU A 85 18.69 -1.67 25.75
C GLU A 85 18.73 -3.08 25.16
N GLY A 86 17.57 -3.62 24.80
CA GLY A 86 17.47 -4.96 24.20
C GLY A 86 18.27 -5.07 22.90
N SER A 87 19.01 -6.17 22.74
CA SER A 87 19.73 -6.47 21.49
C SER A 87 18.77 -6.66 20.32
N MET A 88 18.72 -5.67 19.43
CA MET A 88 17.93 -5.75 18.19
C MET A 88 18.37 -6.88 17.26
N LEU A 89 19.68 -7.21 17.25
CA LEU A 89 20.19 -8.34 16.46
C LEU A 89 19.61 -9.67 16.96
N PHE A 90 19.55 -9.85 18.29
CA PHE A 90 18.96 -11.04 18.91
C PHE A 90 17.46 -11.13 18.62
N LEU A 91 16.72 -10.02 18.76
CA LEU A 91 15.28 -9.99 18.45
C LEU A 91 14.99 -10.37 16.99
N ALA A 92 15.83 -9.93 16.05
CA ALA A 92 15.70 -10.27 14.63
C ALA A 92 15.82 -11.78 14.34
N GLU A 93 16.54 -12.55 15.16
CA GLU A 93 16.66 -14.00 14.98
C GLU A 93 15.32 -14.73 15.17
N PHE A 94 14.40 -14.16 15.95
CA PHE A 94 13.06 -14.71 16.19
C PHE A 94 12.03 -14.34 15.13
N TRP A 95 12.39 -13.56 14.11
CA TRP A 95 11.48 -13.17 13.02
C TRP A 95 11.10 -14.33 12.09
N ARG A 96 11.76 -15.48 12.24
CA ARG A 96 11.46 -16.72 11.54
C ARG A 96 10.95 -17.80 12.51
N SER A 97 10.58 -17.42 13.73
CA SER A 97 10.01 -18.36 14.69
C SER A 97 8.74 -18.99 14.09
N PRO A 98 8.55 -20.32 14.22
CA PRO A 98 7.32 -20.97 13.77
C PRO A 98 6.12 -20.54 14.63
N GLU A 99 6.37 -20.07 15.85
CA GLU A 99 5.35 -19.59 16.78
C GLU A 99 5.00 -18.12 16.46
N GLU A 100 3.81 -17.90 15.91
CA GLU A 100 3.32 -16.58 15.48
C GLU A 100 3.41 -15.53 16.61
N ILE A 101 3.09 -15.92 17.84
CA ILE A 101 3.14 -15.02 19.01
C ILE A 101 4.57 -14.56 19.29
N VAL A 102 5.56 -15.47 19.18
CA VAL A 102 6.97 -15.15 19.39
C VAL A 102 7.47 -14.24 18.27
N GLN A 103 7.16 -14.58 17.02
CA GLN A 103 7.52 -13.79 15.85
C GLN A 103 6.96 -12.36 15.94
N SER A 104 5.65 -12.23 16.17
CA SER A 104 4.95 -10.94 16.30
C SER A 104 5.51 -10.11 17.47
N SER A 105 5.76 -10.74 18.63
CA SER A 105 6.32 -10.05 19.80
C SER A 105 7.76 -9.59 19.59
N ALA A 106 8.57 -10.37 18.87
CA ALA A 106 9.93 -9.99 18.53
C ALA A 106 9.97 -8.81 17.54
N GLN A 107 9.08 -8.79 16.54
CA GLN A 107 8.94 -7.67 15.61
C GLN A 107 8.48 -6.39 16.33
N GLU A 108 7.49 -6.49 17.21
CA GLU A 108 6.98 -5.36 18.00
C GLU A 108 8.07 -4.77 18.90
N LEU A 109 8.76 -5.61 19.68
CA LEU A 109 9.89 -5.18 20.52
C LEU A 109 11.02 -4.55 19.70
N PHE A 110 11.35 -5.15 18.56
CA PHE A 110 12.38 -4.62 17.67
C PHE A 110 12.01 -3.20 17.18
N LEU A 111 10.76 -2.99 16.78
CA LEU A 111 10.28 -1.67 16.35
C LEU A 111 10.27 -0.66 17.49
N LEU A 112 9.91 -1.07 18.70
CA LEU A 112 9.98 -0.22 19.89
C LEU A 112 11.42 0.22 20.18
N CYS A 113 12.39 -0.70 20.13
CA CYS A 113 13.81 -0.35 20.21
C CYS A 113 14.22 0.61 19.08
N CYS A 114 13.76 0.38 17.85
CA CYS A 114 14.04 1.27 16.73
C CYS A 114 13.45 2.68 16.89
N ARG A 115 12.28 2.82 17.53
CA ARG A 115 11.65 4.13 17.82
C ARG A 115 12.43 4.93 18.87
N GLN A 116 13.09 4.23 19.81
CA GLN A 116 13.84 4.87 20.90
C GLN A 116 15.23 5.36 20.47
N ILE A 117 15.80 4.84 19.39
CA ILE A 117 17.09 5.30 18.86
C ILE A 117 16.95 6.52 17.93
N THR A 118 17.99 7.35 17.89
CA THR A 118 18.06 8.51 16.98
C THR A 118 18.13 8.08 15.51
N ASN A 119 17.75 8.97 14.59
CA ASN A 119 17.79 8.71 13.15
C ASN A 119 19.21 8.34 12.68
N GLU A 120 20.24 9.03 13.19
CA GLU A 120 21.65 8.72 12.90
C GLU A 120 22.05 7.29 13.30
N LYS A 121 21.70 6.87 14.52
CA LYS A 121 21.94 5.49 14.98
C LYS A 121 21.18 4.49 14.12
N ARG A 122 19.93 4.80 13.76
CA ARG A 122 19.12 3.94 12.88
C ARG A 122 19.76 3.81 11.49
N ALA A 123 20.33 4.88 10.94
CA ALA A 123 21.04 4.84 9.67
C ALA A 123 22.32 3.97 9.74
N VAL A 124 23.03 3.95 10.87
CA VAL A 124 24.15 3.01 11.11
C VAL A 124 23.63 1.56 11.11
N TYR A 125 22.52 1.29 11.79
CA TYR A 125 21.90 -0.04 11.81
C TYR A 125 21.47 -0.50 10.42
N VAL A 126 20.80 0.37 9.65
CA VAL A 126 20.39 0.08 8.26
C VAL A 126 21.61 -0.29 7.42
N ARG A 127 22.70 0.47 7.50
CA ARG A 127 23.95 0.15 6.77
C ARG A 127 24.52 -1.21 7.15
N ALA A 128 24.55 -1.55 8.44
CA ALA A 128 25.04 -2.84 8.92
C ALA A 128 24.18 -4.02 8.38
N TRP A 129 22.86 -3.86 8.36
CA TRP A 129 21.95 -4.88 7.82
C TRP A 129 22.01 -4.98 6.31
N ILE A 130 22.22 -3.88 5.58
CA ILE A 130 22.45 -3.91 4.13
C ILE A 130 23.75 -4.63 3.80
N GLN A 131 24.81 -4.40 4.56
CA GLN A 131 26.04 -5.16 4.42
C GLN A 131 25.79 -6.65 4.62
N ARG A 132 25.01 -7.03 5.65
CA ARG A 132 24.61 -8.42 5.87
C ARG A 132 23.82 -9.02 4.70
N LEU A 133 22.93 -8.23 4.09
CA LEU A 133 22.19 -8.62 2.88
C LEU A 133 23.10 -8.84 1.67
N ARG A 134 24.16 -8.02 1.52
CA ARG A 134 25.15 -8.13 0.44
C ARG A 134 26.14 -9.28 0.65
N THR A 135 26.48 -9.61 1.89
CA THR A 135 27.44 -10.68 2.18
C THR A 135 26.92 -12.03 1.70
N ARG A 136 27.84 -12.93 1.29
CA ARG A 136 27.55 -14.35 1.00
C ARG A 136 27.26 -15.14 2.28
N GLY A 137 26.31 -14.66 3.09
CA GLY A 137 25.76 -15.41 4.21
C GLY A 137 24.80 -16.51 3.74
N SER A 138 24.35 -17.34 4.68
CA SER A 138 23.25 -18.28 4.46
C SER A 138 22.02 -17.55 3.94
N ASP A 139 21.19 -18.24 3.14
CA ASP A 139 19.93 -17.65 2.64
C ASP A 139 19.04 -17.18 3.80
N GLU A 140 19.06 -17.89 4.93
CA GLU A 140 18.38 -17.49 6.15
C GLU A 140 18.77 -16.10 6.68
N SER A 141 20.07 -15.78 6.63
CA SER A 141 20.60 -14.49 7.06
C SER A 141 20.13 -13.36 6.14
N LYS A 142 20.04 -13.63 4.83
CA LYS A 142 19.54 -12.68 3.83
C LYS A 142 18.04 -12.47 3.97
N ILE A 143 17.26 -13.52 4.19
CA ILE A 143 15.82 -13.43 4.46
C ILE A 143 15.58 -12.53 5.66
N THR A 144 16.25 -12.81 6.78
CA THR A 144 16.12 -12.02 8.02
C THR A 144 16.51 -10.56 7.78
N ALA A 145 17.61 -10.32 7.07
CA ALA A 145 18.04 -8.96 6.73
C ALA A 145 17.03 -8.22 5.84
N ALA A 146 16.45 -8.88 4.84
CA ALA A 146 15.45 -8.30 3.96
C ALA A 146 14.18 -7.91 4.73
N LEU A 147 13.69 -8.78 5.62
CA LEU A 147 12.52 -8.50 6.44
C LEU A 147 12.78 -7.31 7.40
N VAL A 148 13.92 -7.32 8.10
CA VAL A 148 14.30 -6.24 9.02
C VAL A 148 14.39 -4.91 8.28
N LEU A 149 15.11 -4.88 7.15
CA LEU A 149 15.25 -3.66 6.35
C LEU A 149 13.93 -3.19 5.77
N GLY A 150 13.08 -4.11 5.28
CA GLY A 150 11.74 -3.79 4.80
C GLY A 150 10.86 -3.14 5.87
N THR A 151 10.92 -3.67 7.09
CA THR A 151 10.13 -3.14 8.22
C THR A 151 10.63 -1.75 8.65
N ILE A 152 11.95 -1.58 8.80
CA ILE A 152 12.53 -0.26 9.13
C ILE A 152 12.22 0.76 8.02
N ALA A 153 12.24 0.34 6.75
CA ALA A 153 11.93 1.23 5.63
C ALA A 153 10.51 1.78 5.74
N ILE A 154 9.52 0.91 5.97
CA ILE A 154 8.11 1.29 6.08
C ILE A 154 7.86 2.22 7.27
N GLU A 155 8.41 1.87 8.43
CA GLU A 155 8.18 2.63 9.68
C GLU A 155 8.96 3.96 9.68
N PHE A 156 10.15 3.98 9.08
CA PHE A 156 11.04 5.15 9.10
C PHE A 156 11.59 5.49 7.71
N PRO A 157 10.74 5.90 6.75
CA PRO A 157 11.15 6.12 5.35
C PRO A 157 12.27 7.14 5.20
N SER A 158 12.29 8.16 6.05
CA SER A 158 13.33 9.20 6.04
C SER A 158 14.74 8.64 6.23
N THR A 159 14.89 7.54 6.98
CA THR A 159 16.19 6.88 7.20
C THR A 159 16.78 6.32 5.91
N PHE A 160 15.91 5.90 4.98
CA PHE A 160 16.30 5.38 3.67
C PHE A 160 16.38 6.50 2.62
N LEU A 161 15.47 7.47 2.66
CA LEU A 161 15.37 8.54 1.65
C LEU A 161 16.37 9.68 1.85
N SER A 162 16.76 10.00 3.09
CA SER A 162 17.66 11.14 3.38
C SER A 162 19.12 10.91 2.93
N THR A 163 19.41 9.74 2.35
CA THR A 163 20.72 9.40 1.79
C THR A 163 20.84 9.71 0.30
N GLN A 164 19.73 10.01 -0.39
CA GLN A 164 19.69 10.35 -1.82
C GLN A 164 20.07 11.81 -2.14
N THR A 165 20.11 12.69 -1.13
CA THR A 165 20.45 14.11 -1.32
C THR A 165 21.83 14.41 -0.75
N SER A 166 22.89 14.13 -1.52
CA SER A 166 24.17 14.83 -1.35
C SER A 166 24.46 15.66 -2.60
N SER A 167 24.40 16.98 -2.41
CA SER A 167 25.00 18.00 -3.28
C SER A 167 26.53 17.82 -3.36
N PRO A 168 27.19 18.30 -4.42
CA PRO A 168 28.63 18.11 -4.60
C PRO A 168 29.40 18.88 -3.51
N VAL A 169 30.17 18.15 -2.69
CA VAL A 169 31.11 18.75 -1.74
C VAL A 169 32.29 19.31 -2.55
N THR A 170 32.38 20.63 -2.62
CA THR A 170 33.58 21.34 -3.08
C THR A 170 34.71 21.11 -2.07
N PRO A 171 35.93 20.73 -2.50
CA PRO A 171 37.04 20.52 -1.57
C PRO A 171 37.59 21.88 -1.11
N LEU A 172 37.47 22.14 0.19
CA LEU A 172 38.13 23.26 0.86
C LEU A 172 39.36 22.73 1.60
N PHE A 173 40.45 23.50 1.48
CA PHE A 173 41.75 23.40 2.16
C PHE A 173 42.87 22.65 1.44
N SER A 174 43.48 23.41 0.52
CA SER A 174 44.92 23.53 0.34
C SER A 174 45.68 23.76 1.66
N SER A 175 46.76 23.01 1.82
CA SER A 175 47.82 23.26 2.81
C SER A 175 48.82 24.29 2.27
N PRO A 176 49.61 24.93 3.15
CA PRO A 176 51.02 25.08 2.83
C PRO A 176 51.93 24.50 3.91
N ASN A 177 52.90 23.72 3.41
CA ASN A 177 54.22 23.33 3.94
C ASN A 177 54.80 24.20 5.09
N PRO A 178 55.72 23.62 5.88
CA PRO A 178 57.14 23.80 5.54
C PRO A 178 58.06 22.57 5.71
N SER A 179 58.92 22.40 4.69
CA SER A 179 60.36 22.07 4.70
C SER A 179 60.94 20.86 5.46
N PHE A 180 61.66 20.06 4.66
CA PHE A 180 62.69 19.07 5.00
C PHE A 180 63.90 19.64 5.76
N SER A 181 64.53 18.82 6.61
CA SER A 181 66.00 18.73 6.69
C SER A 181 66.46 17.33 7.12
N VAL A 182 67.50 16.87 6.44
CA VAL A 182 68.11 15.52 6.43
C VAL A 182 69.25 15.45 7.45
N SER A 183 69.47 14.31 8.13
CA SER A 183 70.74 13.54 8.10
C SER A 183 70.88 12.44 9.18
N PRO A 184 71.76 11.43 8.97
CA PRO A 184 71.72 10.11 9.61
C PRO A 184 72.98 9.75 10.43
N SER A 185 72.90 8.69 11.25
CA SER A 185 74.02 7.81 11.70
C SER A 185 73.52 6.82 12.76
N SER A 186 73.34 5.52 12.46
CA SER A 186 74.30 4.39 12.61
C SER A 186 74.59 3.95 14.06
N SER A 187 74.19 2.73 14.45
CA SER A 187 75.09 1.60 14.80
C SER A 187 74.45 0.51 15.68
N LEU A 188 74.43 -0.72 15.14
CA LEU A 188 74.82 -2.03 15.69
C LEU A 188 74.31 -2.60 17.05
N SER A 189 73.78 -3.84 16.91
CA SER A 189 73.99 -5.07 17.71
C SER A 189 73.29 -5.28 19.06
N SER A 190 72.37 -6.25 19.13
CA SER A 190 72.59 -7.62 19.65
C SER A 190 71.24 -8.38 19.84
N PRO A 191 71.25 -9.73 20.00
CA PRO A 191 70.09 -10.58 19.76
C PRO A 191 69.50 -11.20 21.04
N PHE A 192 68.18 -11.10 21.24
CA PHE A 192 67.41 -12.00 22.12
C PHE A 192 65.97 -12.15 21.59
N PRO A 193 65.38 -13.36 21.57
CA PRO A 193 64.00 -13.55 21.16
C PRO A 193 63.04 -13.21 22.32
N PRO A 194 61.92 -12.51 22.08
CA PRO A 194 60.91 -12.31 23.11
C PRO A 194 60.05 -13.58 23.32
N PRO A 195 59.52 -13.81 24.53
CA PRO A 195 58.64 -14.94 24.83
C PRO A 195 57.23 -14.75 24.23
N PRO A 196 56.45 -15.83 24.04
CA PRO A 196 55.13 -15.75 23.43
C PRO A 196 54.11 -15.10 24.39
N PRO A 197 53.23 -14.19 23.91
CA PRO A 197 52.15 -13.67 24.75
C PRO A 197 50.99 -14.68 24.86
N SER A 198 50.54 -14.92 26.09
CA SER A 198 49.32 -15.65 26.42
C SER A 198 48.06 -14.86 26.02
N PRO A 199 46.91 -15.52 25.73
CA PRO A 199 45.75 -14.87 25.15
C PRO A 199 44.86 -14.25 26.24
N SER A 200 44.91 -12.93 26.40
CA SER A 200 43.92 -12.17 27.14
C SER A 200 43.87 -10.74 26.63
N GLY A 201 42.81 -10.42 25.87
CA GLY A 201 42.59 -9.08 25.32
C GLY A 201 41.77 -9.06 24.04
N MET A 202 40.51 -9.49 24.08
CA MET A 202 39.54 -9.08 23.05
C MET A 202 39.13 -7.63 23.30
N MET A 203 39.96 -6.69 22.83
CA MET A 203 39.51 -5.32 22.60
C MET A 203 38.96 -5.17 21.18
N THR A 204 37.82 -4.49 21.16
CA THR A 204 37.05 -3.97 20.02
C THR A 204 37.89 -3.60 18.82
N LYS A 205 37.82 -4.41 17.75
CA LYS A 205 38.24 -3.98 16.42
C LYS A 205 37.26 -2.90 15.93
N SER A 206 37.74 -1.67 15.86
CA SER A 206 37.14 -0.59 15.07
C SER A 206 37.00 -1.08 13.64
N LEU A 207 35.75 -1.25 13.19
CA LEU A 207 35.44 -1.56 11.80
C LEU A 207 35.54 -0.25 11.03
N ASP A 208 36.55 -0.11 10.17
CA ASP A 208 36.56 0.93 9.14
C ASP A 208 35.42 0.61 8.14
N ILE A 209 34.29 1.28 8.33
CA ILE A 209 33.12 1.15 7.45
C ILE A 209 33.36 2.05 6.24
N PRO A 210 33.38 1.52 4.99
CA PRO A 210 33.50 2.34 3.80
C PRO A 210 32.31 3.32 3.72
N THR A 211 32.63 4.61 3.62
CA THR A 211 31.73 5.75 3.86
C THR A 211 30.81 6.15 2.70
N SER A 212 30.62 5.34 1.65
CA SER A 212 29.88 5.80 0.46
C SER A 212 28.85 4.84 -0.15
N SER A 213 28.49 3.72 0.48
CA SER A 213 27.41 2.89 -0.08
C SER A 213 26.07 3.34 0.50
N GLU A 214 25.36 4.14 -0.29
CA GLU A 214 23.95 4.45 -0.09
C GLU A 214 23.12 3.17 0.19
N PRO A 215 22.09 3.22 1.06
CA PRO A 215 21.21 2.09 1.27
C PRO A 215 20.52 1.70 -0.03
N ASP A 216 20.88 0.54 -0.57
CA ASP A 216 20.34 0.03 -1.82
C ASP A 216 18.92 -0.49 -1.62
N VAL A 217 17.95 0.43 -1.63
CA VAL A 217 16.51 0.13 -1.49
C VAL A 217 16.06 -0.88 -2.55
N ARG A 218 16.67 -0.84 -3.75
CA ARG A 218 16.40 -1.80 -4.83
C ARG A 218 16.80 -3.21 -4.43
N LEU A 219 17.95 -3.38 -3.77
CA LEU A 219 18.35 -4.68 -3.25
C LEU A 219 17.33 -5.23 -2.25
N VAL A 220 16.87 -4.42 -1.30
CA VAL A 220 15.86 -4.84 -0.31
C VAL A 220 14.56 -5.23 -1.01
N CYS A 221 14.06 -4.37 -1.90
CA CYS A 221 12.84 -4.61 -2.67
C CYS A 221 12.94 -5.91 -3.48
N ARG A 222 14.07 -6.14 -4.16
CA ARG A 222 14.31 -7.36 -4.94
C ARG A 222 14.26 -8.62 -4.08
N GLU A 223 14.88 -8.60 -2.90
CA GLU A 223 14.85 -9.75 -2.02
C GLU A 223 13.44 -9.97 -1.43
N LEU A 224 12.69 -8.92 -1.07
CA LEU A 224 11.29 -9.05 -0.66
C LEU A 224 10.42 -9.66 -1.77
N VAL A 225 10.60 -9.25 -3.02
CA VAL A 225 9.88 -9.82 -4.18
C VAL A 225 10.23 -11.31 -4.36
N LYS A 226 11.49 -11.71 -4.14
CA LYS A 226 11.87 -13.13 -4.16
C LYS A 226 11.18 -13.94 -3.07
N LEU A 227 10.96 -13.37 -1.88
CA LEU A 227 10.29 -14.07 -0.78
C LEU A 227 8.84 -14.43 -1.10
N ILE A 228 8.17 -13.69 -1.99
CA ILE A 228 6.82 -14.05 -2.46
C ILE A 228 6.83 -15.39 -3.19
N ASN A 229 7.95 -15.78 -3.80
CA ASN A 229 8.13 -17.07 -4.46
C ASN A 229 8.70 -18.16 -3.54
N SER A 230 8.84 -17.89 -2.24
CA SER A 230 9.33 -18.90 -1.29
C SER A 230 8.27 -19.98 -1.02
N ASN A 231 8.72 -21.18 -0.63
CA ASN A 231 7.83 -22.28 -0.25
C ASN A 231 7.22 -22.10 1.16
N THR A 232 7.57 -21.04 1.87
CA THR A 232 7.16 -20.81 3.27
C THR A 232 6.07 -19.75 3.32
N VAL A 233 4.84 -20.18 3.60
CA VAL A 233 3.64 -19.31 3.62
C VAL A 233 3.80 -18.09 4.52
N SER A 234 4.39 -18.24 5.71
CA SER A 234 4.60 -17.12 6.64
C SER A 234 5.56 -16.05 6.09
N LEU A 235 6.59 -16.47 5.34
CA LEU A 235 7.51 -15.54 4.67
C LEU A 235 6.82 -14.82 3.50
N GLN A 236 6.02 -15.54 2.71
CA GLN A 236 5.23 -14.96 1.62
C GLN A 236 4.26 -13.90 2.16
N MET A 237 3.51 -14.21 3.22
CA MET A 237 2.58 -13.28 3.85
C MET A 237 3.28 -12.04 4.39
N THR A 238 4.40 -12.22 5.09
CA THR A 238 5.18 -11.09 5.64
C THR A 238 5.73 -10.22 4.50
N ALA A 239 6.24 -10.82 3.43
CA ALA A 239 6.74 -10.08 2.27
C ALA A 239 5.62 -9.30 1.57
N LEU A 240 4.44 -9.90 1.38
CA LEU A 240 3.26 -9.23 0.81
C LEU A 240 2.80 -8.06 1.67
N ASP A 241 2.76 -8.22 2.99
CA ASP A 241 2.39 -7.14 3.91
C ASP A 241 3.39 -5.97 3.86
N LEU A 242 4.70 -6.26 3.87
CA LEU A 242 5.75 -5.25 3.78
C LEU A 242 5.72 -4.51 2.43
N LEU A 243 5.54 -5.23 1.32
CA LEU A 243 5.44 -4.65 -0.02
C LEU A 243 4.16 -3.83 -0.15
N GLY A 244 3.02 -4.33 0.36
CA GLY A 244 1.75 -3.63 0.41
C GLY A 244 1.84 -2.29 1.14
N LYS A 245 2.32 -2.30 2.39
CA LYS A 245 2.41 -1.10 3.25
C LYS A 245 3.39 -0.05 2.72
N GLY A 246 4.52 -0.49 2.15
CA GLY A 246 5.56 0.42 1.66
C GLY A 246 5.43 0.82 0.18
N TYR A 247 4.44 0.29 -0.56
CA TYR A 247 4.36 0.45 -2.01
C TYR A 247 4.46 1.90 -2.47
N LYS A 248 3.53 2.75 -2.01
CA LYS A 248 3.45 4.16 -2.43
C LYS A 248 4.69 4.98 -2.09
N LYS A 249 5.27 4.73 -0.90
CA LYS A 249 6.30 5.60 -0.32
C LYS A 249 7.72 5.19 -0.68
N ILE A 250 7.95 3.90 -0.94
CA ILE A 250 9.30 3.33 -0.99
C ILE A 250 9.44 2.41 -2.20
N TRP A 251 8.59 1.39 -2.33
CA TRP A 251 8.87 0.28 -3.23
C TRP A 251 8.55 0.54 -4.71
N ARG A 252 7.56 1.40 -5.01
CA ARG A 252 7.05 1.59 -6.39
C ARG A 252 8.15 1.86 -7.41
N GLY A 253 9.11 2.75 -7.10
CA GLY A 253 10.21 3.10 -8.03
C GLY A 253 11.35 2.07 -8.09
N HIS A 254 11.23 0.95 -7.39
CA HIS A 254 12.27 -0.07 -7.23
C HIS A 254 11.82 -1.48 -7.64
N ILE A 255 10.53 -1.68 -7.90
CA ILE A 255 10.01 -2.89 -8.51
C ILE A 255 10.34 -2.84 -10.00
N GLY A 256 11.15 -3.80 -10.48
CA GLY A 256 11.58 -3.86 -11.88
C GLY A 256 10.46 -4.30 -12.82
N ASP A 257 10.04 -5.58 -12.70
CA ASP A 257 8.90 -6.12 -13.42
C ASP A 257 7.63 -5.94 -12.59
N PHE A 258 6.97 -4.80 -12.77
CA PHE A 258 5.76 -4.46 -12.02
C PHE A 258 4.54 -5.28 -12.45
N GLN A 259 4.35 -5.50 -13.75
CA GLN A 259 3.21 -6.25 -14.26
C GLN A 259 3.27 -7.71 -13.81
N GLY A 260 4.42 -8.38 -13.95
CA GLY A 260 4.61 -9.74 -13.48
C GLY A 260 4.48 -9.87 -11.96
N PHE A 261 4.89 -8.83 -11.21
CA PHE A 261 4.70 -8.76 -9.76
C PHE A 261 3.22 -8.71 -9.35
N ILE A 262 2.42 -7.83 -9.97
CA ILE A 262 0.97 -7.74 -9.70
C ILE A 262 0.28 -9.04 -10.11
N PHE A 263 0.61 -9.57 -11.28
CA PHE A 263 0.07 -10.84 -11.74
C PHE A 263 0.40 -11.98 -10.78
N LYS A 264 1.62 -12.03 -10.23
CA LYS A 264 1.99 -13.02 -9.22
C LYS A 264 1.19 -12.88 -7.93
N CYS A 265 0.98 -11.66 -7.44
CA CYS A 265 0.13 -11.41 -6.28
C CYS A 265 -1.31 -11.85 -6.55
N PHE A 266 -1.82 -11.59 -7.76
CA PHE A 266 -3.14 -12.04 -8.20
C PHE A 266 -3.25 -13.57 -8.23
N GLN A 267 -2.23 -14.28 -8.73
CA GLN A 267 -2.19 -15.76 -8.69
C GLN A 267 -2.22 -16.29 -7.24
N LEU A 268 -1.47 -15.67 -6.32
CA LEU A 268 -1.48 -16.08 -4.91
C LEU A 268 -2.84 -15.84 -4.25
N TRP A 269 -3.53 -14.76 -4.64
CA TRP A 269 -4.91 -14.53 -4.23
C TRP A 269 -5.85 -15.63 -4.76
N GLN A 270 -5.73 -15.98 -6.05
CA GLN A 270 -6.55 -17.01 -6.71
C GLN A 270 -6.35 -18.41 -6.12
N GLN A 271 -5.15 -18.74 -5.63
CA GLN A 271 -4.84 -20.05 -5.04
C GLN A 271 -5.60 -20.35 -3.72
N GLY A 272 -6.28 -19.36 -3.14
CA GLY A 272 -7.03 -19.53 -1.91
C GLY A 272 -8.46 -20.02 -2.13
N ASN A 273 -8.75 -21.25 -1.70
CA ASN A 273 -10.09 -21.53 -1.16
C ASN A 273 -10.30 -20.58 0.04
N ASN A 274 -11.49 -20.00 0.22
CA ASN A 274 -11.82 -18.79 1.02
C ASN A 274 -11.17 -18.60 2.43
N ASN A 275 -10.51 -19.61 3.00
CA ASN A 275 -9.84 -19.58 4.31
C ASN A 275 -8.31 -19.56 4.26
N ASN A 276 -7.69 -19.39 3.09
CA ASN A 276 -6.22 -19.36 3.01
C ASN A 276 -5.67 -17.97 3.40
N HIS A 277 -4.92 -17.91 4.51
CA HIS A 277 -4.29 -16.68 5.00
C HIS A 277 -3.41 -15.97 3.96
N ILE A 278 -2.78 -16.72 3.04
CA ILE A 278 -1.97 -16.12 1.96
C ILE A 278 -2.83 -15.38 0.94
N SER A 279 -4.02 -15.88 0.64
CA SER A 279 -4.93 -15.24 -0.30
C SER A 279 -5.45 -13.93 0.26
N GLN A 280 -5.75 -13.88 1.56
CA GLN A 280 -6.11 -12.64 2.25
C GLN A 280 -4.95 -11.64 2.31
N ALA A 281 -3.71 -12.10 2.55
CA ALA A 281 -2.53 -11.25 2.50
C ALA A 281 -2.30 -10.68 1.08
N ALA A 282 -2.45 -11.51 0.05
CA ALA A 282 -2.33 -11.11 -1.35
C ALA A 282 -3.43 -10.11 -1.76
N LYS A 283 -4.69 -10.36 -1.36
CA LYS A 283 -5.81 -9.42 -1.54
C LYS A 283 -5.48 -8.06 -0.93
N THR A 284 -5.04 -8.06 0.33
CA THR A 284 -4.70 -6.83 1.07
C THR A 284 -3.57 -6.06 0.39
N ALA A 285 -2.54 -6.76 -0.09
CA ALA A 285 -1.44 -6.15 -0.83
C ALA A 285 -1.92 -5.53 -2.16
N LEU A 286 -2.69 -6.27 -2.96
CA LEU A 286 -3.28 -5.79 -4.21
C LEU A 286 -4.18 -4.56 -4.01
N LEU A 287 -5.01 -4.55 -2.97
CA LEU A 287 -5.82 -3.39 -2.61
C LEU A 287 -4.96 -2.19 -2.23
N SER A 288 -3.87 -2.39 -1.47
CA SER A 288 -2.92 -1.31 -1.15
C SER A 288 -2.27 -0.73 -2.42
N PHE A 289 -1.95 -1.60 -3.38
CA PHE A 289 -1.43 -1.17 -4.69
C PHE A 289 -2.47 -0.36 -5.45
N ALA A 290 -3.71 -0.83 -5.54
CA ALA A 290 -4.80 -0.13 -6.22
C ALA A 290 -5.16 1.22 -5.57
N HIS A 291 -5.12 1.31 -4.23
CA HIS A 291 -5.29 2.58 -3.53
C HIS A 291 -4.19 3.59 -3.85
N SER A 292 -2.99 3.13 -4.17
CA SER A 292 -1.84 3.97 -4.45
C SER A 292 -1.71 4.32 -5.93
N SER A 293 -2.05 3.37 -6.80
CA SER A 293 -1.98 3.46 -8.25
C SER A 293 -3.02 2.53 -8.87
N PRO A 294 -4.27 2.99 -9.04
CA PRO A 294 -5.37 2.16 -9.55
C PRO A 294 -5.06 1.67 -10.95
N ARG A 295 -4.57 2.57 -11.82
CA ARG A 295 -4.17 2.29 -13.20
C ARG A 295 -3.26 1.08 -13.35
N ASP A 296 -2.23 0.97 -12.51
CA ASP A 296 -1.25 -0.11 -12.69
C ASP A 296 -1.86 -1.50 -12.39
N VAL A 297 -2.83 -1.56 -11.46
CA VAL A 297 -3.52 -2.82 -11.12
C VAL A 297 -4.62 -3.11 -12.14
N THR A 298 -5.43 -2.11 -12.51
CA THR A 298 -6.51 -2.27 -13.48
C THR A 298 -5.94 -2.71 -14.83
N HIS A 299 -4.86 -2.08 -15.30
CA HIS A 299 -4.24 -2.41 -16.58
C HIS A 299 -3.81 -3.88 -16.67
N VAL A 300 -3.17 -4.43 -15.62
CA VAL A 300 -2.76 -5.84 -15.60
C VAL A 300 -3.98 -6.77 -15.66
N LEU A 301 -5.06 -6.43 -14.96
CA LEU A 301 -6.28 -7.24 -14.95
C LEU A 301 -7.07 -7.12 -16.26
N THR A 302 -7.09 -5.94 -16.87
CA THR A 302 -7.76 -5.73 -18.16
C THR A 302 -6.97 -6.32 -19.31
N ASP A 303 -5.64 -6.24 -19.30
CA ASP A 303 -4.79 -6.92 -20.27
C ASP A 303 -5.03 -8.43 -20.24
N LEU A 304 -5.17 -8.99 -19.03
CA LEU A 304 -5.54 -10.40 -18.83
C LEU A 304 -6.91 -10.70 -19.45
N LEU A 305 -7.91 -9.82 -19.31
CA LEU A 305 -9.23 -10.07 -19.89
C LEU A 305 -9.28 -9.88 -21.42
N LEU A 306 -8.38 -9.06 -21.96
CA LEU A 306 -8.34 -8.69 -23.38
C LEU A 306 -7.34 -9.52 -24.19
N SER A 307 -6.51 -10.35 -23.56
CA SER A 307 -5.51 -11.14 -24.29
C SER A 307 -6.18 -12.26 -25.09
N GLU A 308 -5.82 -12.37 -26.37
CA GLU A 308 -6.32 -13.41 -27.30
C GLU A 308 -5.76 -14.81 -27.00
N ASP A 309 -4.68 -14.88 -26.21
CA ASP A 309 -4.01 -16.12 -25.80
C ASP A 309 -4.84 -16.85 -24.72
N MET A 310 -6.05 -17.32 -25.09
CA MET A 310 -6.93 -18.26 -24.37
C MET A 310 -6.50 -18.56 -22.93
N LEU A 311 -6.62 -17.56 -22.07
CA LEU A 311 -6.34 -17.71 -20.65
C LEU A 311 -7.33 -18.70 -20.06
N ASN A 312 -6.89 -19.39 -19.03
CA ASN A 312 -7.74 -20.27 -18.26
C ASN A 312 -9.03 -19.50 -17.89
N MET A 313 -10.21 -19.97 -18.32
CA MET A 313 -11.50 -19.32 -18.02
C MET A 313 -11.66 -19.00 -16.53
N GLN A 314 -11.00 -19.78 -15.67
CA GLN A 314 -10.92 -19.56 -14.23
C GLN A 314 -10.14 -18.29 -13.86
N GLU A 315 -9.03 -17.97 -14.54
CA GLU A 315 -8.23 -16.75 -14.31
C GLU A 315 -9.03 -15.51 -14.70
N CYS A 316 -9.67 -15.50 -15.86
CA CYS A 316 -10.53 -14.40 -16.28
C CYS A 316 -11.74 -14.22 -15.36
N THR A 317 -12.36 -15.32 -14.90
CA THR A 317 -13.42 -15.25 -13.89
C THR A 317 -12.90 -14.67 -12.57
N SER A 318 -11.70 -15.05 -12.14
CA SER A 318 -11.06 -14.52 -10.94
C SER A 318 -10.71 -13.03 -11.11
N ALA A 319 -10.30 -12.61 -12.31
CA ALA A 319 -9.99 -11.22 -12.62
C ALA A 319 -11.25 -10.35 -12.55
N LEU A 320 -12.38 -10.81 -13.11
CA LEU A 320 -13.67 -10.13 -12.98
C LEU A 320 -14.13 -10.03 -11.52
N LEU A 321 -13.96 -11.10 -10.74
CA LEU A 321 -14.27 -11.11 -9.31
C LEU A 321 -13.42 -10.08 -8.55
N PHE A 322 -12.13 -9.98 -8.90
CA PHE A 322 -11.23 -9.02 -8.29
C PHE A 322 -11.53 -7.58 -8.74
N ILE A 323 -11.85 -7.35 -10.02
CA ILE A 323 -12.31 -6.05 -10.53
C ILE A 323 -13.56 -5.60 -9.76
N ARG A 324 -14.52 -6.50 -9.49
CA ARG A 324 -15.66 -6.16 -8.63
C ARG A 324 -15.25 -5.78 -7.21
N THR A 325 -14.32 -6.54 -6.63
CA THR A 325 -13.74 -6.21 -5.31
C THR A 325 -13.08 -4.81 -5.34
N LEU A 326 -12.40 -4.44 -6.43
CA LEU A 326 -11.84 -3.09 -6.60
C LEU A 326 -12.95 -2.04 -6.69
N MET A 327 -14.05 -2.31 -7.40
CA MET A 327 -15.19 -1.38 -7.48
C MET A 327 -15.85 -1.15 -6.13
N GLU A 328 -15.91 -2.18 -5.28
CA GLU A 328 -16.45 -2.12 -3.92
C GLU A 328 -15.54 -1.31 -2.98
N GLU A 329 -14.22 -1.55 -3.00
CA GLU A 329 -13.24 -0.99 -2.05
C GLU A 329 -12.58 0.33 -2.51
N CYS A 330 -12.50 0.57 -3.82
CA CYS A 330 -11.74 1.67 -4.44
C CYS A 330 -12.59 2.57 -5.36
N THR A 331 -13.91 2.62 -5.19
CA THR A 331 -14.86 3.30 -6.10
C THR A 331 -14.37 4.65 -6.66
N TYR A 332 -14.09 5.63 -5.79
CA TYR A 332 -13.68 6.98 -6.21
C TYR A 332 -12.35 7.03 -6.97
N ARG A 333 -11.46 6.06 -6.74
CA ARG A 333 -10.12 6.01 -7.35
C ARG A 333 -10.14 5.37 -8.73
N LEU A 334 -11.15 4.56 -9.02
CA LEU A 334 -11.31 3.88 -10.30
C LEU A 334 -12.01 4.72 -11.37
N VAL A 335 -12.51 5.90 -11.02
CA VAL A 335 -13.22 6.80 -11.94
C VAL A 335 -12.38 7.11 -13.20
N SER A 336 -11.06 7.24 -13.08
CA SER A 336 -10.19 7.46 -14.24
C SER A 336 -10.04 6.24 -15.14
N GLU A 337 -10.26 5.03 -14.61
CA GLU A 337 -10.03 3.75 -15.28
C GLU A 337 -11.34 3.08 -15.74
N ILE A 338 -12.48 3.76 -15.54
CA ILE A 338 -13.81 3.14 -15.69
C ILE A 338 -14.11 2.70 -17.14
N ASP A 339 -13.61 3.46 -18.13
CA ASP A 339 -13.73 3.14 -19.56
C ASP A 339 -12.93 1.87 -19.92
N THR A 340 -11.72 1.75 -19.38
CA THR A 340 -10.86 0.57 -19.57
C THR A 340 -11.49 -0.66 -18.92
N ILE A 341 -12.01 -0.52 -17.70
CA ILE A 341 -12.74 -1.59 -17.00
C ILE A 341 -13.99 -2.00 -17.79
N ALA A 342 -14.79 -1.03 -18.24
CA ALA A 342 -16.00 -1.30 -19.03
C ALA A 342 -15.66 -2.03 -20.33
N THR A 343 -14.62 -1.59 -21.04
CA THR A 343 -14.14 -2.26 -22.27
C THR A 343 -13.81 -3.73 -22.00
N ALA A 344 -13.04 -4.02 -20.95
CA ALA A 344 -12.67 -5.39 -20.59
C ALA A 344 -13.87 -6.24 -20.16
N VAL A 345 -14.79 -5.67 -19.37
CA VAL A 345 -16.02 -6.36 -18.95
C VAL A 345 -16.90 -6.67 -20.16
N VAL A 346 -17.09 -5.71 -21.08
CA VAL A 346 -17.89 -5.88 -22.29
C VAL A 346 -17.29 -6.94 -23.20
N HIS A 347 -15.98 -6.90 -23.42
CA HIS A 347 -15.27 -7.93 -24.22
C HIS A 347 -15.51 -9.34 -23.65
N TYR A 348 -15.48 -9.49 -22.33
CA TYR A 348 -15.72 -10.78 -21.68
C TYR A 348 -17.22 -11.11 -21.45
N LEU A 349 -18.16 -10.34 -22.01
CA LEU A 349 -19.57 -10.74 -22.06
C LEU A 349 -19.83 -11.81 -23.14
N GLU A 350 -18.97 -11.95 -24.16
CA GLU A 350 -19.16 -12.89 -25.26
C GLU A 350 -19.11 -14.39 -24.89
N PRO A 351 -18.45 -14.84 -23.80
CA PRO A 351 -18.70 -16.18 -23.24
C PRO A 351 -19.95 -16.26 -22.32
N ALA A 352 -20.78 -15.21 -22.27
CA ALA A 352 -21.97 -15.08 -21.40
C ALA A 352 -21.70 -15.33 -19.91
N SER A 353 -20.49 -15.04 -19.44
CA SER A 353 -20.06 -15.26 -18.05
C SER A 353 -21.00 -14.57 -17.06
N ALA A 354 -21.52 -15.34 -16.08
CA ALA A 354 -22.33 -14.79 -15.00
C ALA A 354 -21.58 -13.70 -14.22
N GLU A 355 -20.26 -13.82 -14.12
CA GLU A 355 -19.43 -12.88 -13.40
C GLU A 355 -19.24 -11.57 -14.17
N ALA A 356 -19.11 -11.62 -15.50
CA ALA A 356 -19.08 -10.43 -16.34
C ALA A 356 -20.39 -9.65 -16.25
N LYS A 357 -21.54 -10.36 -16.24
CA LYS A 357 -22.86 -9.74 -16.02
C LYS A 357 -22.99 -9.08 -14.65
N ARG A 358 -22.43 -9.68 -13.59
CA ARG A 358 -22.38 -9.07 -12.26
C ARG A 358 -21.49 -7.84 -12.23
N ALA A 359 -20.31 -7.90 -12.85
CA ALA A 359 -19.40 -6.76 -12.94
C ALA A 359 -20.04 -5.59 -13.72
N LEU A 360 -20.74 -5.89 -14.82
CA LEU A 360 -21.52 -4.90 -15.58
C LEU A 360 -22.60 -4.24 -14.72
N ASN A 361 -23.36 -5.04 -13.96
CA ASN A 361 -24.38 -4.50 -13.06
C ASN A 361 -23.77 -3.61 -11.97
N GLU A 362 -22.61 -4.00 -11.41
CA GLU A 362 -21.90 -3.17 -10.42
C GLU A 362 -21.43 -1.83 -11.03
N LEU A 363 -20.93 -1.84 -12.27
CA LEU A 363 -20.55 -0.62 -12.99
C LEU A 363 -21.73 0.36 -13.09
N VAL A 364 -22.89 -0.14 -13.53
CA VAL A 364 -24.10 0.68 -13.72
C VAL A 364 -24.66 1.19 -12.40
N GLN A 365 -24.63 0.39 -11.34
CA GLN A 365 -25.19 0.77 -10.05
C GLN A 365 -24.31 1.77 -9.29
N ARG A 366 -22.99 1.70 -9.47
CA ARG A 366 -22.03 2.39 -8.61
C ARG A 366 -21.42 3.65 -9.22
N TYR A 367 -21.48 3.80 -10.54
CA TYR A 367 -20.89 4.94 -11.23
C TYR A 367 -21.97 5.70 -12.01
N PRO A 368 -22.35 6.92 -11.58
CA PRO A 368 -23.36 7.73 -12.28
C PRO A 368 -23.00 8.07 -13.73
N MET A 369 -21.70 8.03 -14.07
CA MET A 369 -21.19 8.20 -15.43
C MET A 369 -21.39 6.98 -16.33
N VAL A 370 -21.97 5.88 -15.81
CA VAL A 370 -22.26 4.66 -16.55
C VAL A 370 -23.77 4.48 -16.65
N SER A 371 -24.29 4.29 -17.85
CA SER A 371 -25.71 4.05 -18.10
C SER A 371 -25.91 2.85 -19.02
N PHE A 372 -26.87 1.99 -18.69
CA PHE A 372 -27.23 0.83 -19.50
C PHE A 372 -28.67 0.94 -19.99
N HIS A 373 -28.88 0.81 -21.30
CA HIS A 373 -30.21 0.73 -21.91
C HIS A 373 -30.54 -0.71 -22.30
N GLN A 374 -31.49 -1.31 -21.58
CA GLN A 374 -31.87 -2.72 -21.76
C GLN A 374 -32.51 -3.00 -23.13
N GLY A 375 -33.28 -2.08 -23.70
CA GLY A 375 -33.99 -2.33 -24.96
C GLY A 375 -33.05 -2.43 -26.18
N SER A 376 -32.10 -1.52 -26.27
CA SER A 376 -31.09 -1.47 -27.33
C SER A 376 -29.87 -2.32 -27.04
N GLN A 377 -29.68 -2.76 -25.78
CA GLN A 377 -28.46 -3.42 -25.29
C GLN A 377 -27.22 -2.55 -25.47
N MET A 378 -27.35 -1.25 -25.20
CA MET A 378 -26.23 -0.30 -25.26
C MET A 378 -25.77 0.12 -23.87
N LEU A 379 -24.46 0.29 -23.73
CA LEU A 379 -23.82 0.83 -22.52
C LEU A 379 -23.12 2.15 -22.89
N ALA A 380 -23.35 3.19 -22.11
CA ALA A 380 -22.66 4.47 -22.25
C ALA A 380 -21.80 4.70 -21.02
N VAL A 381 -20.54 5.09 -21.23
CA VAL A 381 -19.53 5.29 -20.19
C VAL A 381 -18.88 6.65 -20.39
N GLY A 382 -19.08 7.55 -19.45
CA GLY A 382 -18.41 8.84 -19.41
C GLY A 382 -16.99 8.72 -18.86
N THR A 383 -16.04 9.44 -19.47
CA THR A 383 -14.63 9.43 -19.09
C THR A 383 -14.24 10.70 -18.35
N THR A 384 -13.15 10.64 -17.58
CA THR A 384 -12.55 11.83 -16.95
C THR A 384 -11.97 12.82 -17.95
N GLU A 385 -11.75 12.41 -19.20
CA GLU A 385 -11.27 13.26 -20.29
C GLU A 385 -12.40 14.12 -20.90
N GLY A 386 -13.66 13.85 -20.54
CA GLY A 386 -14.84 14.57 -21.03
C GLY A 386 -15.51 13.91 -22.24
N THR A 387 -15.09 12.71 -22.62
CA THR A 387 -15.70 11.93 -23.70
C THR A 387 -16.68 10.89 -23.17
N ILE A 388 -17.52 10.35 -24.05
CA ILE A 388 -18.46 9.26 -23.74
C ILE A 388 -18.23 8.12 -24.73
N SER A 389 -17.83 6.95 -24.23
CA SER A 389 -17.79 5.72 -25.00
C SER A 389 -19.16 5.06 -25.00
N VAL A 390 -19.70 4.73 -26.17
CA VAL A 390 -20.93 3.94 -26.33
C VAL A 390 -20.58 2.57 -26.89
N TYR A 391 -20.99 1.52 -26.18
CA TYR A 391 -20.77 0.12 -26.50
C TYR A 391 -22.08 -0.55 -26.91
N ASP A 392 -22.02 -1.40 -27.94
CA ASP A 392 -23.06 -2.37 -28.26
C ASP A 392 -22.72 -3.69 -27.54
N LEU A 393 -23.55 -4.09 -26.58
CA LEU A 393 -23.34 -5.32 -25.81
C LEU A 393 -23.65 -6.59 -26.60
N LYS A 394 -24.38 -6.50 -27.72
CA LYS A 394 -24.64 -7.65 -28.61
C LYS A 394 -23.41 -8.01 -29.43
N GLN A 395 -22.61 -7.01 -29.78
CA GLN A 395 -21.41 -7.13 -30.59
C GLN A 395 -20.13 -6.97 -29.75
N ALA A 396 -20.27 -6.83 -28.43
CA ALA A 396 -19.21 -6.59 -27.46
C ALA A 396 -18.14 -5.57 -27.89
N GLN A 397 -18.55 -4.51 -28.59
CA GLN A 397 -17.63 -3.54 -29.17
C GLN A 397 -18.06 -2.10 -28.92
N ARG A 398 -17.09 -1.20 -28.89
CA ARG A 398 -17.33 0.24 -28.84
C ARG A 398 -17.75 0.74 -30.22
N ILE A 399 -18.96 1.31 -30.32
CA ILE A 399 -19.55 1.77 -31.58
C ILE A 399 -19.42 3.28 -31.79
N HIS A 400 -19.43 4.07 -30.71
CA HIS A 400 -19.30 5.52 -30.78
C HIS A 400 -18.38 6.05 -29.69
N LEU A 401 -17.66 7.12 -30.03
CA LEU A 401 -16.95 7.98 -29.08
C LEU A 401 -17.54 9.38 -29.26
N LEU A 402 -18.21 9.89 -28.24
CA LEU A 402 -18.85 11.20 -28.26
C LEU A 402 -17.95 12.19 -27.54
N ASP A 403 -17.51 13.23 -28.24
CA ASP A 403 -16.75 14.33 -27.67
C ASP A 403 -17.57 15.63 -27.76
N PRO A 404 -17.90 16.28 -26.63
CA PRO A 404 -18.54 17.60 -26.64
C PRO A 404 -17.78 18.65 -27.47
N LYS A 405 -16.45 18.54 -27.56
CA LYS A 405 -15.56 19.57 -28.15
C LYS A 405 -15.44 19.49 -29.66
N GLU A 406 -15.75 18.33 -30.27
CA GLU A 406 -15.59 18.12 -31.71
C GLU A 406 -16.54 19.01 -32.54
N ASN A 407 -17.71 19.38 -31.99
CA ASN A 407 -18.72 20.19 -32.67
C ASN A 407 -18.55 21.71 -32.53
N GLU A 408 -17.56 22.21 -31.78
CA GLU A 408 -17.26 23.66 -31.76
C GLU A 408 -16.44 24.12 -32.99
N GLY A 409 -15.98 23.18 -33.82
CA GLY A 409 -15.11 23.45 -34.96
C GLY A 409 -15.77 23.42 -36.35
N SER A 410 -17.06 23.11 -36.44
CA SER A 410 -17.79 23.01 -37.71
C SER A 410 -18.88 24.09 -37.83
N ASP A 411 -18.46 25.35 -37.94
CA ASP A 411 -19.34 26.43 -38.42
C ASP A 411 -19.53 26.23 -39.93
N ASP A 412 -20.55 25.46 -40.31
CA ASP A 412 -21.14 25.50 -41.65
C ASP A 412 -22.42 26.35 -41.56
N ASP A 413 -22.43 27.42 -42.35
CA ASP A 413 -23.41 28.51 -42.38
C ASP A 413 -24.83 27.96 -42.65
N SER A 414 -25.70 27.88 -41.64
CA SER A 414 -27.13 27.57 -41.82
C SER A 414 -28.01 28.39 -40.87
N PRO A 415 -29.01 29.14 -41.37
CA PRO A 415 -29.57 30.31 -40.66
C PRO A 415 -30.78 30.03 -39.76
N THR A 416 -30.96 28.82 -39.21
CA THR A 416 -32.22 28.48 -38.49
C THR A 416 -32.09 28.02 -37.03
N SER A 417 -30.91 28.07 -36.42
CA SER A 417 -30.79 27.82 -34.98
C SER A 417 -31.10 29.08 -34.15
N PRO A 418 -31.86 28.98 -33.03
CA PRO A 418 -32.10 30.11 -32.16
C PRO A 418 -30.77 30.62 -31.60
N ARG A 419 -30.58 31.92 -31.76
CA ARG A 419 -29.38 32.72 -31.46
C ARG A 419 -28.77 32.34 -30.09
N ARG A 420 -27.64 31.61 -30.11
CA ARG A 420 -26.77 31.43 -28.93
C ARG A 420 -26.35 32.81 -28.45
N GLU A 421 -26.79 33.21 -27.26
CA GLU A 421 -26.18 34.33 -26.55
C GLU A 421 -24.71 33.98 -26.30
N SER A 422 -23.83 34.67 -26.99
CA SER A 422 -22.38 34.48 -26.94
C SER A 422 -21.84 34.95 -25.59
N TYR A 423 -21.63 34.02 -24.66
CA TYR A 423 -20.84 34.25 -23.44
C TYR A 423 -19.34 34.04 -23.71
N PRO A 424 -18.45 34.75 -23.02
CA PRO A 424 -17.05 34.84 -23.40
C PRO A 424 -16.31 33.52 -23.20
N LYS A 425 -15.58 33.08 -24.23
CA LYS A 425 -14.56 32.02 -24.17
C LYS A 425 -13.67 32.22 -22.94
N ARG A 426 -13.85 31.39 -21.91
CA ARG A 426 -13.04 31.44 -20.70
C ARG A 426 -11.73 30.69 -20.93
N LYS A 427 -10.62 31.41 -20.77
CA LYS A 427 -9.27 30.84 -20.61
C LYS A 427 -9.26 29.90 -19.40
N THR A 428 -9.28 28.60 -19.62
CA THR A 428 -9.09 27.60 -18.56
C THR A 428 -7.60 27.44 -18.29
N GLY A 429 -7.16 27.87 -17.10
CA GLY A 429 -5.89 27.41 -16.52
C GLY A 429 -5.98 25.92 -16.11
N PRO A 430 -4.85 25.30 -15.72
CA PRO A 430 -4.77 23.87 -15.47
C PRO A 430 -5.35 23.54 -14.08
N THR A 431 -6.67 23.36 -14.01
CA THR A 431 -7.34 22.76 -12.85
C THR A 431 -8.04 21.49 -13.31
N ALA A 432 -7.70 20.37 -12.67
CA ALA A 432 -7.94 18.99 -13.09
C ALA A 432 -9.36 18.71 -13.64
N PRO A 433 -9.47 17.92 -14.73
CA PRO A 433 -10.77 17.59 -15.32
C PRO A 433 -11.46 16.49 -14.49
N LEU A 434 -12.47 16.85 -13.70
CA LEU A 434 -13.58 15.91 -13.49
C LEU A 434 -14.43 16.02 -14.74
N GLY A 435 -14.15 15.16 -15.73
CA GLY A 435 -14.84 15.09 -17.02
C GLY A 435 -16.34 14.77 -16.90
N ILE A 436 -16.81 13.75 -17.61
CA ILE A 436 -18.22 13.37 -17.54
C ILE A 436 -18.53 12.78 -16.15
N THR A 437 -19.47 13.38 -15.45
CA THR A 437 -19.84 12.98 -14.07
C THR A 437 -21.09 12.14 -13.99
N ALA A 438 -22.03 12.33 -14.92
CA ALA A 438 -23.24 11.54 -15.00
C ALA A 438 -23.69 11.36 -16.45
N VAL A 439 -24.23 10.18 -16.77
CA VAL A 439 -24.73 9.81 -18.10
C VAL A 439 -26.07 9.09 -17.94
N ALA A 440 -27.02 9.36 -18.83
CA ALA A 440 -28.29 8.63 -18.85
C ALA A 440 -28.86 8.49 -20.27
N PHE A 441 -29.29 7.28 -20.60
CA PHE A 441 -30.16 7.03 -21.76
C PHE A 441 -31.60 7.45 -21.49
N ASN A 442 -32.27 7.96 -22.51
CA ASN A 442 -33.72 8.09 -22.47
C ASN A 442 -34.41 6.70 -22.52
N SER A 443 -35.71 6.65 -22.20
CA SER A 443 -36.45 5.38 -22.15
C SER A 443 -36.43 4.60 -23.46
N GLN A 444 -36.30 5.29 -24.60
CA GLN A 444 -36.26 4.69 -25.93
C GLN A 444 -34.85 4.34 -26.42
N GLY A 445 -33.78 4.75 -25.73
CA GLY A 445 -32.39 4.56 -26.15
C GLY A 445 -31.95 5.42 -27.33
N GLN A 446 -32.75 6.40 -27.72
CA GLN A 446 -32.49 7.30 -28.86
C GLN A 446 -31.68 8.55 -28.48
N PHE A 447 -31.67 8.90 -27.19
CA PHE A 447 -30.94 10.07 -26.72
C PHE A 447 -30.07 9.69 -25.52
N ILE A 448 -28.89 10.30 -25.47
CA ILE A 448 -28.01 10.31 -24.30
C ILE A 448 -27.97 11.73 -23.76
N ALA A 449 -28.15 11.87 -22.45
CA ALA A 449 -27.82 13.08 -21.72
C ALA A 449 -26.57 12.82 -20.90
N ALA A 450 -25.61 13.74 -20.92
CA ALA A 450 -24.45 13.66 -20.05
C ALA A 450 -24.15 15.02 -19.42
N TYR A 451 -23.70 14.98 -18.17
CA TYR A 451 -23.39 16.16 -17.38
C TYR A 451 -21.92 16.16 -16.96
N SER A 452 -21.24 17.29 -17.19
CA SER A 452 -19.90 17.56 -16.66
C SER A 452 -19.98 18.57 -15.52
N HIS A 453 -19.47 18.18 -14.36
CA HIS A 453 -19.36 19.10 -13.24
C HIS A 453 -18.34 20.22 -13.48
N THR A 454 -17.18 19.89 -14.07
CA THR A 454 -16.13 20.91 -14.31
C THR A 454 -16.57 21.97 -15.30
N GLU A 455 -17.13 21.53 -16.42
CA GLU A 455 -17.59 22.42 -17.47
C GLU A 455 -18.92 23.07 -17.08
N SER A 456 -19.65 22.45 -16.13
CA SER A 456 -20.94 22.94 -15.64
C SER A 456 -21.95 23.00 -16.78
N GLU A 457 -21.91 21.99 -17.64
CA GLU A 457 -22.76 21.86 -18.82
C GLU A 457 -23.40 20.48 -18.84
N ILE A 458 -24.61 20.44 -19.39
CA ILE A 458 -25.30 19.22 -19.77
C ILE A 458 -25.44 19.20 -21.29
N TRP A 459 -25.10 18.08 -21.90
CA TRP A 459 -25.18 17.87 -23.35
C TRP A 459 -26.15 16.75 -23.66
N PHE A 460 -26.80 16.89 -24.81
CA PHE A 460 -27.76 15.94 -25.32
C PHE A 460 -27.29 15.47 -26.69
N TRP A 461 -27.11 14.16 -26.85
CA TRP A 461 -26.82 13.53 -28.14
C TRP A 461 -28.02 12.75 -28.61
N GLN A 462 -28.30 12.84 -29.90
CA GLN A 462 -29.22 11.95 -30.57
C GLN A 462 -28.43 10.76 -31.15
N LEU A 463 -28.68 9.58 -30.59
CA LEU A 463 -28.22 8.31 -31.15
C LEU A 463 -29.20 7.92 -32.25
N GLN A 464 -28.71 7.79 -33.47
CA GLN A 464 -29.60 7.49 -34.59
C GLN A 464 -30.16 6.07 -34.49
N SER A 465 -31.48 5.96 -34.62
CA SER A 465 -32.10 4.70 -35.03
C SER A 465 -31.75 4.43 -36.49
N MET A 466 -31.28 3.23 -36.80
CA MET A 466 -31.02 2.70 -38.16
C MET A 466 -31.57 3.56 -39.32
N SER A 467 -30.68 4.17 -40.09
CA SER A 467 -31.05 4.83 -41.34
C SER A 467 -31.47 3.79 -42.38
N PHE A 468 -32.65 3.98 -42.98
CA PHE A 468 -33.25 3.13 -44.02
C PHE A 468 -32.49 3.10 -45.37
N PHE A 469 -31.36 3.80 -45.50
CA PHE A 469 -30.63 3.96 -46.78
C PHE A 469 -29.10 3.80 -46.67
N GLY A 470 -28.58 3.03 -45.73
CA GLY A 470 -27.18 2.58 -45.74
C GLY A 470 -26.10 3.65 -45.47
N PHE A 471 -26.48 4.90 -45.21
CA PHE A 471 -25.56 5.93 -44.72
C PHE A 471 -25.57 5.95 -43.19
N SER A 472 -24.46 5.53 -42.58
CA SER A 472 -24.19 5.71 -41.15
C SER A 472 -23.89 7.18 -40.90
N LEU A 473 -24.88 7.94 -40.44
CA LEU A 473 -24.66 9.30 -39.96
C LEU A 473 -24.14 9.21 -38.51
N ARG A 474 -23.08 9.98 -38.22
CA ARG A 474 -22.50 10.06 -36.88
C ARG A 474 -23.53 10.60 -35.88
N PRO A 475 -23.49 10.18 -34.60
CA PRO A 475 -24.25 10.83 -33.55
C PRO A 475 -23.94 12.33 -33.51
N GLN A 476 -24.97 13.16 -33.37
CA GLN A 476 -24.81 14.63 -33.30
C GLN A 476 -25.28 15.15 -31.96
N ILE A 477 -24.64 16.23 -31.49
CA ILE A 477 -25.12 16.99 -30.34
C ILE A 477 -26.40 17.68 -30.77
N HIS A 478 -27.49 17.34 -30.09
CA HIS A 478 -28.80 17.94 -30.32
C HIS A 478 -28.90 19.31 -29.64
N CYS A 479 -28.45 19.42 -28.39
CA CYS A 479 -28.39 20.67 -27.65
C CYS A 479 -27.46 20.59 -26.43
N SER A 480 -27.11 21.75 -25.86
CA SER A 480 -26.37 21.86 -24.60
C SER A 480 -26.93 22.99 -23.74
N PHE A 481 -26.83 22.86 -22.42
CA PHE A 481 -27.27 23.87 -21.47
C PHE A 481 -26.22 24.08 -20.39
N THR A 482 -25.94 25.33 -20.05
CA THR A 482 -25.09 25.69 -18.91
C THR A 482 -25.89 25.55 -17.62
N VAL A 483 -25.33 24.85 -16.64
CA VAL A 483 -25.95 24.63 -15.34
C VAL A 483 -25.16 25.35 -14.25
N PRO A 484 -25.80 26.16 -13.39
CA PRO A 484 -25.13 26.79 -12.26
C PRO A 484 -24.41 25.76 -11.37
N ARG A 485 -23.13 26.02 -11.07
CA ARG A 485 -22.28 25.15 -10.23
C ARG A 485 -22.91 24.96 -8.85
N ALA A 486 -23.24 23.72 -8.52
CA ALA A 486 -23.55 23.28 -7.16
C ALA A 486 -22.29 22.66 -6.55
N LYS A 487 -22.04 22.93 -5.25
CA LYS A 487 -21.01 22.18 -4.51
C LYS A 487 -21.60 20.85 -4.09
N PHE A 488 -20.92 19.75 -4.35
CA PHE A 488 -21.29 18.45 -3.82
C PHE A 488 -20.08 17.73 -3.23
N SER A 489 -20.36 16.77 -2.36
CA SER A 489 -19.36 16.08 -1.53
C SER A 489 -19.09 14.64 -1.98
N SER A 490 -20.03 14.03 -2.70
CA SER A 490 -19.97 12.63 -3.15
C SER A 490 -20.30 12.50 -4.65
N LEU A 491 -19.86 11.41 -5.27
CA LEU A 491 -20.27 11.03 -6.64
C LEU A 491 -21.78 10.74 -6.70
N ASP A 492 -22.34 10.17 -5.63
CA ASP A 492 -23.78 9.84 -5.52
C ASP A 492 -24.68 11.08 -5.49
N ASP A 493 -24.09 12.27 -5.33
CA ASP A 493 -24.82 13.52 -5.28
C ASP A 493 -25.17 14.05 -6.69
N VAL A 494 -24.82 13.37 -7.78
CA VAL A 494 -25.17 13.86 -9.13
C VAL A 494 -25.83 12.77 -9.96
N LEU A 495 -27.09 12.97 -10.30
CA LEU A 495 -27.87 12.04 -11.12
C LEU A 495 -28.55 12.77 -12.28
N VAL A 496 -28.47 12.17 -13.45
CA VAL A 496 -29.20 12.57 -14.66
C VAL A 496 -30.34 11.57 -14.85
N LEU A 497 -31.58 12.02 -14.81
CA LEU A 497 -32.76 11.17 -14.89
C LEU A 497 -33.71 11.68 -15.98
N TRP A 498 -34.17 10.81 -16.87
CA TRP A 498 -35.17 11.19 -17.86
C TRP A 498 -36.58 11.12 -17.26
N THR A 499 -37.31 12.23 -17.27
CA THR A 499 -38.71 12.32 -16.78
C THR A 499 -39.72 12.15 -17.92
N SER A 500 -39.31 12.47 -19.15
CA SER A 500 -40.05 12.19 -20.37
C SER A 500 -39.07 11.87 -21.52
N PRO A 501 -39.52 11.41 -22.69
CA PRO A 501 -38.62 11.13 -23.82
C PRO A 501 -37.76 12.31 -24.27
N ARG A 502 -38.14 13.54 -23.90
CA ARG A 502 -37.46 14.79 -24.23
C ARG A 502 -37.21 15.67 -23.01
N SER A 503 -37.30 15.13 -21.80
CA SER A 503 -37.05 15.93 -20.59
C SER A 503 -36.15 15.19 -19.62
N VAL A 504 -35.17 15.92 -19.13
CA VAL A 504 -34.14 15.42 -18.21
C VAL A 504 -34.13 16.26 -16.96
N GLU A 505 -34.17 15.56 -15.84
CA GLU A 505 -34.03 16.08 -14.50
C GLU A 505 -32.61 15.83 -14.01
N LEU A 506 -31.90 16.90 -13.67
CA LEU A 506 -30.58 16.84 -13.04
C LEU A 506 -30.73 17.07 -11.54
N ARG A 507 -30.37 16.08 -10.74
CA ARG A 507 -30.42 16.12 -9.27
C ARG A 507 -29.03 16.36 -8.69
N TYR A 508 -28.95 17.28 -7.73
CA TYR A 508 -27.73 17.65 -7.01
C TYR A 508 -27.86 17.38 -5.51
N GLY A 509 -27.36 16.26 -5.02
CA GLY A 509 -27.42 15.88 -3.62
C GLY A 509 -28.86 15.69 -3.14
N LYS A 510 -29.01 15.30 -1.87
CA LYS A 510 -30.33 15.01 -1.30
C LYS A 510 -31.19 16.26 -1.03
N ASN A 511 -30.59 17.45 -1.07
CA ASN A 511 -31.20 18.69 -0.55
C ASN A 511 -31.29 19.84 -1.57
N VAL A 512 -30.91 19.65 -2.83
CA VAL A 512 -31.06 20.70 -3.86
C VAL A 512 -32.25 20.36 -4.75
N GLU A 513 -33.07 21.36 -5.06
CA GLU A 513 -34.18 21.18 -6.00
C GLU A 513 -33.67 20.70 -7.37
N PRO A 514 -34.34 19.69 -7.95
CA PRO A 514 -33.97 19.19 -9.26
C PRO A 514 -34.14 20.25 -10.35
N LYS A 515 -33.22 20.28 -11.32
CA LYS A 515 -33.34 21.13 -12.50
C LYS A 515 -33.87 20.33 -13.67
N LEU A 516 -34.94 20.83 -14.29
CA LEU A 516 -35.55 20.22 -15.47
C LEU A 516 -35.03 20.90 -16.74
N PHE A 517 -34.62 20.09 -17.71
CA PHE A 517 -34.21 20.49 -19.05
C PHE A 517 -35.12 19.80 -20.05
N THR A 518 -35.57 20.51 -21.08
CA THR A 518 -36.44 19.97 -22.13
C THR A 518 -35.79 20.18 -23.49
N ILE A 519 -35.79 19.12 -24.30
CA ILE A 519 -35.19 19.01 -25.63
C ILE A 519 -36.21 19.36 -26.71
#